data_AF-A0A1C7MVQ5-F1
#
_entry.id   AF-A0A1C7MVQ5-F1
#
_cell.length_a   1.000
_cell.length_b   1.000
_cell.length_c   1.000
_cell.angle_alpha   90.00
_cell.angle_beta   90.00
_cell.angle_gamma   90.00
#
_symmetry.space_group_name_H-M   'P 1'
#
loop_
_entity.id
_entity.type
_entity.pdbx_description
1 polymer ?
#
loop_
_entity_poly.entity_id
_entity_poly.type
_entity_poly.pdbx_seq_one_letter_code
_entity_poly.pdbx_strand_id
1 'polypeptide(L)'
;MGRVIRAQRKGAGSIFKSHTVGRKGAAQLRVFDFAERHGYIRGIVKEIVHDPGRGAPLAKVVFRDPYKYKLRTETFIATEGMYTGQFVYAGKKASLNIGNVLPLASMPEGTVICN
;
A
#
# COMPACT_ATOMS: atom_id res chain seq x y z
N MET A 1 -2.88 -47.75 -2.61
CA MET A 1 -2.64 -46.35 -2.20
C MET A 1 -3.22 -45.44 -3.28
N GLY A 2 -4.09 -44.47 -2.94
CA GLY A 2 -4.85 -43.67 -3.92
C GLY A 2 -4.04 -42.56 -4.61
N ARG A 3 -4.57 -41.98 -5.70
CA ARG A 3 -3.92 -40.88 -6.45
C ARG A 3 -4.02 -39.56 -5.68
N VAL A 4 -2.94 -38.78 -5.70
CA VAL A 4 -2.90 -37.41 -5.13
C VAL A 4 -3.82 -36.49 -5.92
N ILE A 5 -4.78 -35.86 -5.24
CA ILE A 5 -5.78 -34.99 -5.86
C ILE A 5 -5.22 -33.59 -6.21
N ARG A 6 -5.90 -32.85 -7.09
CA ARG A 6 -5.48 -31.51 -7.52
C ARG A 6 -5.28 -30.54 -6.36
N ALA A 7 -6.11 -30.60 -5.32
CA ALA A 7 -5.98 -29.74 -4.14
C ALA A 7 -4.63 -29.95 -3.43
N GLN A 8 -4.21 -31.20 -3.25
CA GLN A 8 -2.92 -31.55 -2.64
C GLN A 8 -1.74 -31.12 -3.52
N ARG A 9 -1.87 -31.19 -4.85
CA ARG A 9 -0.78 -30.81 -5.79
C ARG A 9 -0.47 -29.31 -5.81
N LYS A 10 -1.40 -28.44 -5.41
CA LYS A 10 -1.21 -26.98 -5.43
C LYS A 10 -0.17 -26.51 -4.40
N GLY A 11 -0.02 -27.20 -3.26
CA GLY A 11 0.91 -26.81 -2.20
C GLY A 11 2.38 -27.08 -2.50
N ALA A 12 2.68 -27.96 -3.46
CA ALA A 12 4.06 -28.37 -3.77
C ALA A 12 4.90 -27.30 -4.51
N GLY A 13 4.31 -26.15 -4.87
CA GLY A 13 5.06 -25.06 -5.51
C GLY A 13 5.62 -25.40 -6.91
N SER A 14 4.94 -26.26 -7.66
CA SER A 14 5.29 -26.59 -9.05
C SER A 14 4.60 -25.64 -10.04
N ILE A 15 3.77 -26.16 -10.94
CA ILE A 15 3.07 -25.38 -12.00
C ILE A 15 2.02 -24.38 -11.48
N PHE A 16 1.67 -24.45 -10.19
CA PHE A 16 0.63 -23.60 -9.57
C PHE A 16 1.19 -22.34 -8.91
N LYS A 17 2.46 -22.00 -9.15
CA LYS A 17 3.07 -20.74 -8.70
C LYS A 17 2.40 -19.55 -9.35
N SER A 18 2.41 -18.41 -8.66
CA SER A 18 1.93 -17.15 -9.23
C SER A 18 2.88 -16.67 -10.33
N HIS A 19 2.32 -16.21 -11.44
CA HIS A 19 3.06 -15.47 -12.44
C HIS A 19 3.23 -14.02 -11.94
N THR A 20 4.41 -13.72 -11.40
CA THR A 20 4.72 -12.40 -10.80
C THR A 20 5.51 -11.49 -11.72
N VAL A 21 5.88 -11.97 -12.92
CA VAL A 21 6.57 -11.16 -13.93
C VAL A 21 5.71 -9.95 -14.28
N GLY A 22 6.29 -8.75 -14.16
CA GLY A 22 5.61 -7.50 -14.46
C GLY A 22 4.86 -6.85 -13.28
N ARG A 23 4.72 -7.54 -12.14
CA ARG A 23 4.17 -6.91 -10.91
C ARG A 23 5.05 -5.74 -10.48
N LYS A 24 4.43 -4.61 -10.14
CA LYS A 24 5.10 -3.34 -9.87
C LYS A 24 5.68 -3.24 -8.46
N GLY A 25 5.18 -4.05 -7.54
CA GLY A 25 5.63 -4.09 -6.15
C GLY A 25 4.56 -4.67 -5.23
N ALA A 26 4.95 -4.97 -3.99
CA ALA A 26 3.97 -5.29 -2.96
C ALA A 26 3.24 -4.00 -2.56
N ALA A 27 1.90 -4.02 -2.61
CA ALA A 27 1.12 -2.89 -2.12
C ALA A 27 1.12 -2.92 -0.60
N GLN A 28 1.80 -1.96 0.04
CA GLN A 28 2.00 -1.91 1.48
C GLN A 28 2.02 -0.45 1.96
N LEU A 29 1.51 -0.22 3.16
CA LEU A 29 1.73 1.04 3.87
C LEU A 29 3.21 1.22 4.20
N ARG A 30 3.56 2.45 4.60
CA ARG A 30 4.89 2.75 5.11
C ARG A 30 5.22 1.90 6.33
N VAL A 31 6.53 1.83 6.58
CA VAL A 31 7.05 1.33 7.84
C VAL A 31 6.57 2.23 8.98
N PHE A 32 5.98 1.62 10.01
CA PHE A 32 5.42 2.31 11.16
C PHE A 32 6.51 2.86 12.10
N ASP A 33 7.05 4.02 11.71
CA ASP A 33 8.15 4.72 12.36
C ASP A 33 7.68 5.76 13.40
N PHE A 34 8.63 6.50 13.98
CA PHE A 34 8.33 7.52 14.99
C PHE A 34 7.42 8.64 14.46
N ALA A 35 7.56 9.02 13.19
CA ALA A 35 6.81 10.11 12.59
C ALA A 35 5.33 9.76 12.48
N GLU A 36 5.00 8.53 12.05
CA GLU A 36 3.61 8.08 11.98
C GLU A 36 2.97 7.87 13.36
N ARG A 37 3.75 7.40 14.35
CA ARG A 37 3.25 7.16 15.71
C ARG A 37 2.83 8.43 16.45
N HIS A 38 3.65 9.48 16.37
CA HIS A 38 3.49 10.68 17.20
C HIS A 38 3.04 11.92 16.42
N GLY A 39 3.22 11.93 15.10
CA GLY A 39 2.92 13.07 14.25
C GLY A 39 2.29 12.65 12.94
N TYR A 40 2.79 13.22 11.86
CA TYR A 40 2.46 12.83 10.50
C TYR A 40 3.69 12.99 9.61
N ILE A 41 3.72 12.25 8.51
CA ILE A 41 4.70 12.41 7.44
C ILE A 41 3.97 12.64 6.12
N ARG A 42 4.48 13.60 5.34
CA ARG A 42 3.91 13.97 4.05
C ARG A 42 4.66 13.24 2.94
N GLY A 43 3.90 12.56 2.08
CA GLY A 43 4.34 12.00 0.81
C GLY A 43 3.65 12.69 -0.36
N ILE A 44 4.21 12.55 -1.56
CA ILE A 44 3.60 13.02 -2.80
C ILE A 44 3.30 11.83 -3.71
N VAL A 45 2.08 11.77 -4.25
CA VAL A 45 1.72 10.78 -5.27
C VAL A 45 2.46 11.13 -6.55
N LYS A 46 3.49 10.36 -6.91
CA LYS A 46 4.27 10.62 -8.11
C LYS A 46 3.55 10.15 -9.37
N GLU A 47 2.97 8.96 -9.30
CA GLU A 47 2.23 8.34 -10.40
C GLU A 47 1.21 7.32 -9.88
N ILE A 48 0.15 7.10 -10.65
CA ILE A 48 -0.82 6.03 -10.43
C ILE A 48 -0.68 5.05 -11.60
N VAL A 49 -0.41 3.78 -11.30
CA VAL A 49 0.01 2.77 -12.28
C VAL A 49 -0.81 1.49 -12.15
N HIS A 50 -0.97 0.78 -13.27
CA HIS A 50 -1.56 -0.54 -13.29
C HIS A 50 -0.55 -1.62 -12.86
N ASP A 51 -0.99 -2.55 -12.00
CA ASP A 51 -0.23 -3.71 -11.53
C ASP A 51 -0.81 -5.00 -12.14
N PRO A 52 -0.08 -5.70 -13.01
CA PRO A 52 -0.59 -6.92 -13.65
C PRO A 52 -1.03 -7.99 -12.64
N GLY A 53 -2.24 -8.52 -12.84
CA GLY A 53 -2.85 -9.48 -11.92
C GLY A 53 -3.55 -8.85 -10.70
N ARG A 54 -3.68 -7.51 -10.68
CA ARG A 54 -4.46 -6.75 -9.70
C ARG A 54 -5.50 -5.87 -10.43
N GLY A 55 -6.73 -5.87 -9.94
CA GLY A 55 -7.79 -4.98 -10.46
C GLY A 55 -7.66 -3.54 -9.97
N ALA A 56 -7.24 -3.34 -8.72
CA ALA A 56 -7.02 -2.01 -8.15
C ALA A 56 -5.70 -1.37 -8.67
N PRO A 57 -5.69 -0.07 -9.01
CA PRO A 57 -4.47 0.65 -9.36
C PRO A 57 -3.56 0.87 -8.14
N LEU A 58 -2.26 1.04 -8.38
CA LEU A 58 -1.27 1.36 -7.36
C LEU A 58 -0.85 2.82 -7.45
N ALA A 59 -0.74 3.49 -6.31
CA ALA A 59 -0.14 4.81 -6.19
C ALA A 59 1.32 4.68 -5.76
N LYS A 60 2.26 5.23 -6.54
CA LYS A 60 3.65 5.39 -6.10
C LYS A 60 3.79 6.68 -5.30
N VAL A 61 3.88 6.55 -3.99
CA VAL A 61 4.00 7.69 -3.07
C VAL A 61 5.45 7.86 -2.67
N VAL A 62 5.99 9.06 -2.92
CA VAL A 62 7.37 9.40 -2.57
C VAL A 62 7.36 10.17 -1.26
N PHE A 63 8.11 9.65 -0.29
CA PHE A 63 8.34 10.29 0.99
C PHE A 63 9.81 10.66 1.17
N ARG A 64 10.06 11.66 2.00
CA ARG A 64 11.40 11.91 2.55
C ARG A 64 11.69 10.95 3.69
N ASP A 65 12.91 10.42 3.70
CA ASP A 65 13.42 9.62 4.81
C ASP A 65 13.71 10.56 6.01
N PRO A 66 13.20 10.26 7.22
CA PRO A 66 13.37 11.13 8.38
C PRO A 66 14.79 11.08 8.97
N TYR A 67 15.58 10.04 8.66
CA TYR A 67 16.91 9.83 9.26
C TYR A 67 18.06 10.04 8.27
N LYS A 68 17.82 9.86 6.97
CA LYS A 68 18.84 9.97 5.92
C LYS A 68 18.40 10.96 4.83
N TYR A 69 19.35 11.59 4.15
CA TYR A 69 19.06 12.37 2.94
C TYR A 69 18.74 11.43 1.77
N LYS A 70 17.54 10.85 1.78
CA LYS A 70 17.06 9.89 0.78
C LYS A 70 15.56 10.07 0.55
N LEU A 71 15.12 9.81 -0.68
CA LEU A 71 13.71 9.63 -0.99
C LEU A 71 13.36 8.15 -0.97
N ARG A 72 12.28 7.79 -0.26
CA ARG A 72 11.71 6.44 -0.25
C ARG A 72 10.43 6.47 -1.08
N THR A 73 10.34 5.56 -2.05
CA THR A 73 9.13 5.37 -2.84
C THR A 73 8.42 4.16 -2.29
N GLU A 74 7.17 4.36 -1.90
CA GLU A 74 6.28 3.31 -1.41
C GLU A 74 5.17 3.07 -2.44
N THR A 75 4.70 1.84 -2.51
CA THR A 75 3.60 1.43 -3.40
C THR A 75 2.35 1.21 -2.57
N PHE A 76 1.43 2.17 -2.62
CA PHE A 76 0.13 2.10 -1.94
C PHE A 76 -0.94 1.60 -2.92
N ILE A 77 -2.06 1.10 -2.41
CA ILE A 77 -3.25 0.96 -3.26
C ILE A 77 -3.82 2.37 -3.43
N ALA A 78 -4.18 2.73 -4.67
CA ALA A 78 -4.77 4.03 -4.90
C ALA A 78 -6.23 4.01 -4.43
N THR A 79 -6.55 4.90 -3.51
CA THR A 79 -7.94 5.14 -3.07
C THR A 79 -8.68 5.93 -4.15
N GLU A 80 -9.97 5.69 -4.31
CA GLU A 80 -10.76 6.40 -5.32
C GLU A 80 -10.74 7.91 -5.05
N GLY A 81 -10.50 8.70 -6.09
CA GLY A 81 -10.31 10.15 -5.98
C GLY A 81 -8.86 10.59 -5.74
N MET A 82 -7.90 9.67 -5.57
CA MET A 82 -6.48 10.05 -5.58
C MET A 82 -6.01 10.51 -6.95
N TYR A 83 -5.10 11.49 -6.97
CA TYR A 83 -4.54 12.04 -8.19
C TYR A 83 -3.02 12.28 -8.10
N THR A 84 -2.37 12.39 -9.25
CA THR A 84 -0.92 12.65 -9.32
C THR A 84 -0.60 14.06 -8.83
N GLY A 85 0.46 14.18 -8.03
CA GLY A 85 0.83 15.42 -7.35
C GLY A 85 0.10 15.66 -6.02
N GLN A 86 -0.90 14.84 -5.67
CA GLN A 86 -1.58 14.94 -4.38
C GLN A 86 -0.61 14.69 -3.22
N PHE A 87 -0.75 15.46 -2.14
CA PHE A 87 -0.07 15.17 -0.87
C PHE A 87 -0.87 14.15 -0.06
N VAL A 88 -0.19 13.09 0.35
CA VAL A 88 -0.70 12.07 1.27
C VAL A 88 -0.04 12.27 2.62
N TYR A 89 -0.85 12.34 3.68
CA TYR A 89 -0.39 12.48 5.05
C TYR A 89 -0.61 11.15 5.78
N ALA A 90 0.46 10.59 6.34
CA ALA A 90 0.43 9.34 7.10
C ALA A 90 0.82 9.60 8.55
N GLY A 91 -0.03 9.23 9.50
CA GLY A 91 0.28 9.26 10.94
C GLY A 91 -0.89 9.65 11.84
N LYS A 92 -0.65 9.59 13.15
CA LYS A 92 -1.65 9.85 14.20
C LYS A 92 -2.25 11.26 14.17
N LYS A 93 -1.49 12.26 13.72
CA LYS A 93 -1.94 13.66 13.63
C LYS A 93 -2.27 14.10 12.20
N ALA A 94 -2.39 13.16 11.26
CA ALA A 94 -2.83 13.49 9.90
C ALA A 94 -4.32 13.89 9.89
N SER A 95 -4.72 14.71 8.91
CA SER A 95 -6.11 15.10 8.74
C SER A 95 -6.93 13.98 8.09
N LEU A 96 -8.22 13.91 8.40
CA LEU A 96 -9.14 12.93 7.81
C LEU A 96 -9.52 13.36 6.38
N ASN A 97 -8.69 12.98 5.40
CA ASN A 97 -8.92 13.24 3.98
C ASN A 97 -8.73 11.96 3.17
N ILE A 98 -9.32 11.91 1.98
CA ILE A 98 -9.17 10.79 1.03
C ILE A 98 -7.69 10.58 0.70
N GLY A 99 -7.23 9.34 0.84
CA GLY A 99 -5.84 8.94 0.60
C GLY A 99 -4.89 9.09 1.79
N ASN A 100 -5.30 9.76 2.88
CA ASN A 100 -4.49 9.85 4.10
C ASN A 100 -4.54 8.56 4.90
N VAL A 101 -3.46 8.30 5.66
CA VAL A 101 -3.31 7.11 6.50
C VAL A 101 -3.36 7.54 7.96
N LEU A 102 -4.41 7.12 8.68
CA LEU A 102 -4.59 7.43 10.10
C LEU A 102 -4.84 6.14 10.90
N PRO A 103 -4.52 6.13 12.20
CA PRO A 103 -5.00 5.08 13.11
C PRO A 103 -6.53 5.07 13.20
N LEU A 104 -7.12 3.88 13.29
CA LEU A 104 -8.57 3.71 13.42
C LEU A 104 -9.14 4.43 14.66
N ALA A 105 -8.38 4.48 15.75
CA ALA A 105 -8.79 5.14 16.99
C ALA A 105 -8.98 6.66 16.85
N SER A 106 -8.46 7.29 15.79
CA SER A 106 -8.62 8.72 15.51
C SER A 106 -9.72 9.02 14.49
N MET A 107 -10.41 8.01 13.97
CA MET A 107 -11.48 8.18 12.99
C MET A 107 -12.86 8.13 13.66
N PRO A 108 -13.82 8.99 13.27
CA PRO A 108 -15.19 8.89 13.75
C PRO A 108 -15.90 7.64 13.22
N GLU A 109 -16.93 7.18 13.92
CA GLU A 109 -17.73 6.04 13.47
C GLU A 109 -18.40 6.31 12.12
N GLY A 110 -18.51 5.26 11.29
CA GLY A 110 -19.08 5.36 9.94
C GLY A 110 -18.09 5.81 8.86
N THR A 111 -16.81 6.09 9.18
CA THR A 111 -15.80 6.36 8.14
C THR A 111 -15.51 5.13 7.30
N VAL A 112 -15.49 5.32 5.98
CA VAL A 112 -15.05 4.31 5.02
C VAL A 112 -13.52 4.34 4.92
N ILE A 113 -12.90 3.16 5.04
CA ILE A 113 -11.44 2.99 5.06
C ILE A 113 -10.98 2.01 4.00
N CYS A 114 -9.71 2.14 3.59
CA CYS A 114 -9.01 1.19 2.72
C CYS A 114 -7.51 1.25 3.01
N ASN A 115 -6.68 0.65 2.15
CA ASN A 115 -5.26 0.40 2.36
C ASN A 115 -4.50 0.35 1.04
#